data_AF-A0A956RYQ0-F1
#
_entry.id   AF-A0A956RYQ0-F1
#
_cell.length_a   1.000
_cell.length_b   1.000
_cell.length_c   1.000
_cell.angle_alpha   90.00
_cell.angle_beta   90.00
_cell.angle_gamma   90.00
#
_symmetry.space_group_name_H-M   'P 1'
#
loop_
_entity.id
_entity.type
_entity.pdbx_description
1 polymer ?
#
loop_
_entity_poly.entity_id
_entity_poly.type
_entity_poly.pdbx_seq_one_letter_code
_entity_poly.pdbx_strand_id
1 'polypeptide(L)'
;AASADRAKMEAEADAPVPSTAPQSDAQATEPLAVPGLDVLVIEPDAGVPGQPGVRILQRLHQGDTLELRYFGILSATDAGLGEARPGRIRMRDLPNPALEPGWSQVVMRRGSGWLVARAPMPRESLQFLLRMLQ
;
A
#
# COMPACT_ATOMS: atom_id res chain seq x y z
N ALA A 1 -14.54 32.94 -56.27
CA ALA A 1 -15.46 33.88 -55.57
C ALA A 1 -16.85 33.63 -56.13
N ALA A 2 -17.92 33.41 -55.38
CA ALA A 2 -18.19 33.43 -53.94
C ALA A 2 -19.42 32.51 -53.72
N SER A 3 -19.34 31.61 -52.75
CA SER A 3 -20.18 31.62 -51.53
C SER A 3 -21.61 31.09 -51.73
N ALA A 4 -21.74 29.77 -51.56
CA ALA A 4 -23.00 29.09 -51.37
C ALA A 4 -23.35 29.02 -49.87
N ASP A 5 -24.66 29.14 -49.66
CA ASP A 5 -25.45 28.58 -48.57
C ASP A 5 -25.41 29.19 -47.16
N ARG A 6 -26.57 29.74 -46.83
CA ARG A 6 -27.03 30.19 -45.53
C ARG A 6 -28.13 29.23 -45.06
N ALA A 7 -27.98 28.76 -43.82
CA ALA A 7 -29.01 28.30 -42.88
C ALA A 7 -29.56 26.86 -42.97
N LYS A 8 -29.20 26.07 -41.94
CA LYS A 8 -30.11 25.19 -41.16
C LYS A 8 -29.35 24.75 -39.88
N MET A 9 -29.55 25.37 -38.71
CA MET A 9 -30.58 25.12 -37.70
C MET A 9 -30.39 23.79 -36.93
N GLU A 10 -29.84 23.95 -35.70
CA GLU A 10 -30.19 23.31 -34.41
C GLU A 10 -30.03 21.78 -34.13
N ALA A 11 -29.94 21.51 -32.81
CA ALA A 11 -29.91 20.24 -32.07
C ALA A 11 -28.49 19.69 -31.79
N GLU A 12 -27.88 19.98 -30.63
CA GLU A 12 -28.15 19.35 -29.33
C GLU A 12 -27.97 17.82 -29.38
N ALA A 13 -26.75 17.39 -29.06
CA ALA A 13 -26.49 16.10 -28.43
C ALA A 13 -25.11 16.23 -27.78
N ASP A 14 -25.13 16.71 -26.53
CA ASP A 14 -24.10 16.44 -25.54
C ASP A 14 -23.97 14.92 -25.42
N ALA A 15 -23.12 14.33 -26.26
CA ALA A 15 -22.78 12.93 -26.14
C ALA A 15 -21.76 12.84 -24.99
N PRO A 16 -22.08 12.17 -23.86
CA PRO A 16 -21.07 11.88 -22.88
C PRO A 16 -20.04 11.02 -23.59
N VAL A 17 -18.83 11.57 -23.79
CA VAL A 17 -17.65 10.76 -24.02
C VAL A 17 -17.72 9.65 -22.97
N PRO A 18 -17.75 8.36 -23.35
CA PRO A 18 -17.55 7.32 -22.38
C PRO A 18 -16.14 7.58 -21.85
N SER A 19 -16.09 8.21 -20.68
CA SER A 19 -14.90 8.31 -19.88
C SER A 19 -14.62 6.87 -19.52
N THR A 20 -13.83 6.21 -20.36
CA THR A 20 -13.19 4.95 -20.05
C THR A 20 -12.24 5.29 -18.92
N ALA A 21 -12.79 5.47 -17.71
CA ALA A 21 -12.05 5.26 -16.50
C ALA A 21 -11.34 3.93 -16.73
N PRO A 22 -10.02 3.84 -16.53
CA PRO A 22 -9.37 2.54 -16.55
C PRO A 22 -10.18 1.70 -15.57
N GLN A 23 -10.87 0.70 -16.11
CA GLN A 23 -11.39 -0.40 -15.32
C GLN A 23 -10.11 -1.01 -14.76
N SER A 24 -9.72 -0.52 -13.59
CA SER A 24 -8.66 -1.11 -12.81
C SER A 24 -9.12 -2.53 -12.63
N ASP A 25 -8.46 -3.44 -13.35
CA ASP A 25 -8.42 -4.85 -13.00
C ASP A 25 -7.99 -4.88 -11.54
N ALA A 26 -8.99 -4.92 -10.66
CA ALA A 26 -8.82 -5.09 -9.24
C ALA A 26 -8.41 -6.55 -9.05
N GLN A 27 -7.19 -6.88 -9.45
CA GLN A 27 -6.47 -7.97 -8.85
C GLN A 27 -6.50 -7.70 -7.35
N ALA A 28 -7.11 -8.62 -6.60
CA ALA A 28 -7.32 -8.51 -5.17
C ALA A 28 -6.03 -8.04 -4.47
N THR A 29 -6.02 -6.78 -4.04
CA THR A 29 -4.93 -6.16 -3.31
C THR A 29 -4.87 -6.76 -1.91
N GLU A 30 -3.74 -7.36 -1.53
CA GLU A 30 -3.57 -7.86 -0.17
C GLU A 30 -3.44 -6.68 0.82
N PRO A 31 -4.32 -6.55 1.83
CA PRO A 31 -4.37 -5.37 2.69
C PRO A 31 -3.13 -5.25 3.59
N LEU A 32 -2.27 -4.24 3.41
CA LEU A 32 -1.05 -4.09 4.23
C LEU A 32 -1.32 -3.76 5.70
N ALA A 33 -2.46 -3.12 5.99
CA ALA A 33 -2.89 -2.76 7.33
C ALA A 33 -3.78 -3.85 7.95
N VAL A 34 -3.67 -4.05 9.26
CA VAL A 34 -4.49 -4.97 10.04
C VAL A 34 -5.92 -4.43 10.11
N PRO A 35 -6.93 -5.17 9.64
CA PRO A 35 -8.32 -4.74 9.72
C PRO A 35 -8.78 -4.55 11.17
N GLY A 36 -9.61 -3.54 11.40
CA GLY A 36 -10.17 -3.25 12.72
C GLY A 36 -9.24 -2.47 13.68
N LEU A 37 -8.02 -2.13 13.25
CA LEU A 37 -7.14 -1.22 13.97
C LEU A 37 -7.08 0.15 13.30
N ASP A 38 -7.08 1.22 14.11
CA ASP A 38 -7.01 2.58 13.60
C ASP A 38 -5.65 2.84 12.96
N VAL A 39 -5.63 3.33 11.73
CA VAL A 39 -4.40 3.76 11.06
C VAL A 39 -4.06 5.18 11.56
N LEU A 40 -2.86 5.31 12.12
CA LEU A 40 -2.32 6.55 12.64
C LEU A 40 -1.48 7.28 11.58
N VAL A 41 -0.61 6.53 10.89
CA VAL A 41 0.35 7.07 9.91
C VAL A 41 0.53 6.08 8.78
N ILE A 42 0.63 6.59 7.55
CA ILE A 42 1.16 5.88 6.38
C ILE A 42 2.22 6.77 5.76
N GLU A 43 3.45 6.30 5.65
CA GLU A 43 4.55 7.08 5.11
C GLU A 43 5.51 6.23 4.26
N PRO A 44 6.22 6.83 3.29
CA PRO A 44 7.29 6.16 2.57
C PRO A 44 8.40 5.72 3.53
N ASP A 45 8.94 4.52 3.31
CA ASP A 45 10.01 3.95 4.11
C ASP A 45 11.22 3.63 3.24
N ALA A 46 12.35 4.29 3.51
CA ALA A 46 13.62 4.08 2.82
C ALA A 46 14.55 3.09 3.55
N GLY A 47 13.99 2.20 4.38
CA GLY A 47 14.74 1.27 5.23
C GLY A 47 15.63 0.27 4.50
N VAL A 48 15.43 0.07 3.20
CA VAL A 48 16.30 -0.73 2.32
C VAL A 48 16.82 0.17 1.19
N PRO A 49 18.15 0.36 1.05
CA PRO A 49 18.70 1.26 0.02
C PRO A 49 18.25 0.92 -1.39
N GLY A 50 17.70 1.91 -2.10
CA GLY A 50 17.25 1.76 -3.49
C GLY A 50 15.98 0.92 -3.66
N GLN A 51 15.29 0.57 -2.56
CA GLN A 51 14.03 -0.14 -2.57
C GLN A 51 12.95 0.73 -1.93
N PRO A 52 11.79 0.91 -2.56
CA PRO A 52 10.66 1.55 -1.91
C PRO A 52 10.18 0.67 -0.75
N GLY A 53 9.71 1.33 0.29
CA GLY A 53 8.94 0.69 1.33
C GLY A 53 7.80 1.59 1.77
N VAL A 54 6.90 1.03 2.55
CA VAL A 54 5.86 1.78 3.24
C VAL A 54 5.88 1.39 4.71
N ARG A 55 5.78 2.39 5.58
CA ARG A 55 5.60 2.25 7.01
C ARG A 55 4.18 2.66 7.37
N ILE A 56 3.48 1.78 8.07
CA ILE A 56 2.13 1.99 8.57
C ILE A 56 2.18 1.86 10.08
N LEU A 57 1.67 2.86 10.78
CA LEU A 57 1.45 2.80 12.23
C LEU A 57 -0.04 2.63 12.49
N GLN A 58 -0.39 1.64 13.31
CA GLN A 58 -1.76 1.42 13.74
C GLN A 58 -1.87 1.38 15.27
N ARG A 59 -2.99 1.86 15.80
CA ARG A 59 -3.30 1.79 17.22
C ARG A 59 -3.81 0.40 17.57
N LEU A 60 -3.17 -0.24 18.53
CA LEU A 60 -3.67 -1.46 19.17
C LEU A 60 -4.83 -1.10 20.11
N HIS A 61 -5.76 -2.03 20.35
CA HIS A 61 -6.87 -1.82 21.27
C HIS A 61 -6.44 -1.47 22.71
N GLN A 62 -5.21 -1.83 23.09
CA GLN A 62 -4.63 -1.54 24.41
C GLN A 62 -4.02 -0.12 24.50
N GLY A 63 -4.04 0.65 23.41
CA GLY A 63 -3.50 2.02 23.34
C GLY A 63 -2.09 2.12 22.75
N ASP A 64 -1.36 1.00 22.70
CA ASP A 64 -0.03 0.88 22.11
C ASP A 64 -0.04 0.96 20.57
N THR A 65 1.15 0.90 19.96
CA THR A 65 1.34 1.01 18.51
C THR A 65 1.82 -0.30 17.88
N LEU A 66 1.17 -0.68 16.79
CA LEU A 66 1.65 -1.65 15.82
C LEU A 66 2.36 -0.91 14.69
N GLU A 67 3.62 -1.25 14.45
CA GLU A 67 4.39 -0.80 13.30
C GLU A 67 4.45 -1.91 12.25
N LEU A 68 4.05 -1.59 11.01
CA LEU A 68 4.12 -2.46 9.86
C LEU A 68 5.00 -1.79 8.79
N ARG A 69 6.06 -2.46 8.37
CA ARG A 69 6.97 -1.99 7.33
C ARG A 69 6.98 -2.99 6.20
N TYR A 70 6.51 -2.59 5.02
CA TYR A 70 6.53 -3.44 3.84
C TYR A 70 7.63 -2.97 2.89
N PHE A 71 8.43 -3.92 2.43
CA PHE A 71 9.49 -3.71 1.46
C PHE A 71 9.27 -4.65 0.28
N GLY A 72 9.03 -4.10 -0.90
CA GLY A 72 8.77 -4.90 -2.09
C GLY A 72 8.28 -4.03 -3.23
N ILE A 73 7.84 -4.68 -4.31
CA ILE A 73 7.16 -3.97 -5.39
C ILE A 73 5.80 -3.58 -4.84
N LEU A 74 5.64 -2.30 -4.54
CA LEU A 74 4.35 -1.67 -4.39
C LEU A 74 3.88 -1.38 -5.81
N SER A 75 2.78 -1.99 -6.25
CA SER A 75 2.12 -1.46 -7.44
C SER A 75 1.64 -0.05 -7.09
N ALA A 76 1.55 0.85 -8.07
CA ALA A 76 1.17 2.27 -7.86
C ALA A 76 -0.20 2.47 -7.17
N THR A 77 -0.93 1.38 -6.93
CA THR A 77 -2.21 1.31 -6.23
C THR A 77 -2.12 0.79 -4.79
N ASP A 78 -1.00 0.19 -4.35
CA ASP A 78 -0.80 -0.34 -2.98
C ASP A 78 -0.46 0.76 -1.96
N ALA A 79 0.12 1.84 -2.45
CA ALA A 79 0.23 3.14 -1.82
C ALA A 79 0.24 4.12 -2.99
N GLY A 80 -0.40 5.28 -2.90
CA GLY A 80 -0.37 6.31 -3.97
C GLY A 80 1.01 6.93 -4.20
N LEU A 81 2.07 6.12 -4.24
CA LEU A 81 3.47 6.43 -4.29
C LEU A 81 4.06 5.67 -5.48
N GLY A 82 4.61 6.44 -6.43
CA GLY A 82 4.86 6.03 -7.81
C GLY A 82 5.83 4.88 -8.07
N GLU A 83 5.97 4.59 -9.37
CA GLU A 83 6.65 3.43 -9.96
C GLU A 83 8.06 3.20 -9.42
N ALA A 84 8.25 2.07 -8.75
CA ALA A 84 9.55 1.63 -8.30
C ALA A 84 10.03 0.38 -9.06
N ARG A 85 11.33 0.38 -9.40
CA ARG A 85 11.95 -0.71 -10.13
C ARG A 85 12.13 -1.96 -9.25
N PRO A 86 11.84 -3.17 -9.76
CA PRO A 86 11.88 -4.38 -8.98
C PRO A 86 13.32 -4.86 -8.74
N GLY A 87 13.77 -4.84 -7.49
CA GLY A 87 14.87 -5.68 -7.01
C GLY A 87 14.33 -6.77 -6.10
N ARG A 88 14.82 -8.01 -6.20
CA ARG A 88 14.46 -9.06 -5.23
C ARG A 88 15.10 -8.74 -3.88
N ILE A 89 14.31 -8.22 -2.95
CA ILE A 89 14.72 -7.98 -1.57
C ILE A 89 14.92 -9.34 -0.87
N ARG A 90 16.10 -9.59 -0.31
CA ARG A 90 16.34 -10.78 0.51
C ARG A 90 16.06 -10.43 1.96
N MET A 91 15.64 -11.42 2.75
CA MET A 91 15.35 -11.23 4.18
C MET A 91 16.52 -10.58 4.95
N ARG A 92 17.76 -10.92 4.59
CA ARG A 92 18.98 -10.37 5.22
C ARG A 92 19.21 -8.89 4.95
N ASP A 93 18.55 -8.34 3.93
CA ASP A 93 18.68 -6.94 3.52
C ASP A 93 17.65 -6.07 4.27
N LEU A 94 16.72 -6.67 5.01
CA LEU A 94 15.69 -5.95 5.76
C LEU A 94 16.29 -5.25 6.98
N PRO A 95 15.77 -4.05 7.33
CA PRO A 95 16.19 -3.37 8.54
C PRO A 95 15.81 -4.20 9.77
N ASN A 96 16.80 -4.55 10.58
CA ASN A 96 16.63 -5.25 11.84
C ASN A 96 17.29 -4.50 13.01
N PRO A 97 16.90 -3.23 13.28
CA PRO A 97 17.36 -2.53 14.48
C PRO A 97 16.90 -3.25 15.75
N ALA A 98 17.64 -3.04 16.84
CA ALA A 98 17.33 -3.60 18.15
C ALA A 98 15.91 -3.22 18.59
N LEU A 99 15.25 -4.15 19.27
CA LEU A 99 13.91 -3.96 19.81
C LEU A 99 14.00 -3.36 21.21
N GLU A 100 13.04 -2.50 21.53
CA GLU A 100 12.82 -2.07 22.91
C GLU A 100 12.39 -3.26 23.78
N PRO A 101 12.65 -3.23 25.11
CA PRO A 101 12.17 -4.26 26.02
C PRO A 101 10.66 -4.46 25.92
N GLY A 102 10.21 -5.72 25.84
CA GLY A 102 8.79 -6.07 25.70
C GLY A 102 8.25 -6.01 24.26
N TRP A 103 9.03 -5.50 23.30
CA TRP A 103 8.66 -5.54 21.89
C TRP A 103 9.02 -6.86 21.24
N SER A 104 8.14 -7.30 20.33
CA SER A 104 8.38 -8.43 19.44
C SER A 104 8.41 -7.97 17.99
N GLN A 105 9.14 -8.72 17.17
CA GLN A 105 9.15 -8.57 15.71
C GLN A 105 8.76 -9.89 15.04
N VAL A 106 7.93 -9.76 14.00
CA VAL A 106 7.62 -10.84 13.07
C VAL A 106 7.99 -10.37 11.67
N VAL A 107 8.75 -11.20 10.95
CA VAL A 107 9.07 -10.99 9.54
C VAL A 107 8.38 -12.09 8.75
N MET A 108 7.59 -11.72 7.75
CA MET A 108 6.92 -12.68 6.89
C MET A 108 6.98 -12.25 5.43
N ARG A 109 6.93 -13.24 4.55
CA ARG A 109 6.87 -13.00 3.11
C ARG A 109 5.44 -12.63 2.73
N ARG A 110 5.28 -11.59 1.91
CA ARG A 110 3.99 -11.12 1.45
C ARG A 110 4.06 -10.68 0.00
N GLY A 111 3.24 -11.27 -0.86
CA GLY A 111 3.33 -11.05 -2.31
C GLY A 111 4.78 -11.17 -2.83
N SER A 112 5.26 -10.08 -3.45
CA SER A 112 6.62 -9.96 -3.98
C SER A 112 7.68 -9.49 -2.97
N GLY A 113 7.26 -9.15 -1.75
CA GLY A 113 8.07 -8.47 -0.75
C GLY A 113 8.09 -9.12 0.62
N TRP A 114 8.49 -8.32 1.61
CA TRP A 114 8.60 -8.69 3.01
C TRP A 114 7.82 -7.70 3.86
N LEU A 115 7.04 -8.22 4.80
CA LEU A 115 6.41 -7.45 5.86
C LEU A 115 7.20 -7.66 7.15
N VAL A 116 7.61 -6.56 7.76
CA VAL A 116 8.22 -6.51 9.10
C VAL A 116 7.20 -5.86 10.02
N ALA A 117 6.69 -6.62 10.97
CA ALA A 117 5.71 -6.17 11.95
C ALA A 117 6.33 -6.11 13.34
N ARG A 118 6.03 -5.06 14.10
CA ARG A 118 6.59 -4.81 15.44
C ARG A 118 5.54 -4.24 16.37
N ALA A 119 5.51 -4.72 17.60
CA ALA A 119 4.59 -4.24 18.63
C ALA A 119 5.09 -4.60 20.05
N PRO A 120 4.69 -3.85 21.08
CA PRO A 120 4.96 -4.15 22.50
C PRO A 120 4.06 -5.28 23.01
N MET A 121 4.18 -6.48 22.44
CA MET A 121 3.42 -7.67 22.85
C MET A 121 4.21 -8.96 22.59
N PRO A 122 3.80 -10.10 23.18
CA PRO A 122 4.41 -11.40 22.89
C PRO A 122 4.36 -11.73 21.39
N ARG A 123 5.40 -12.41 20.91
CA ARG A 123 5.54 -12.76 19.49
C ARG A 123 4.35 -13.56 18.97
N GLU A 124 3.80 -14.45 19.78
CA GLU A 124 2.65 -15.30 19.44
C GLU A 124 1.39 -14.45 19.22
N SER A 125 1.19 -13.42 20.05
CA SER A 125 0.08 -12.48 19.92
C SER A 125 0.21 -11.64 18.65
N LEU A 126 1.42 -11.17 18.37
CA LEU A 126 1.71 -10.44 17.13
C LEU A 126 1.51 -11.34 15.90
N GLN A 127 1.95 -12.59 15.95
CA GLN A 127 1.70 -13.56 14.87
C GLN A 127 0.20 -13.81 14.66
N PHE A 128 -0.57 -13.95 15.74
CA PHE A 128 -2.02 -14.13 15.66
C PHE A 128 -2.69 -12.92 14.99
N LEU A 129 -2.30 -11.70 15.37
CA LEU A 129 -2.81 -10.47 14.77
C LEU A 129 -2.52 -10.39 13.27
N LEU A 130 -1.31 -10.78 12.85
CA LEU A 130 -0.90 -10.73 11.44
C LEU A 130 -1.57 -11.81 10.57
N ARG A 131 -2.20 -12.84 11.16
CA ARG A 131 -3.02 -13.78 10.37
C ARG A 131 -4.23 -13.11 9.74
N MET A 132 -4.67 -11.97 10.25
CA MET A 132 -5.76 -11.19 9.65
C MET A 132 -5.35 -10.50 8.34
N LEU A 133 -4.07 -10.61 7.96
CA LEU A 133 -3.52 -10.10 6.71
C LEU A 133 -3.37 -11.20 5.63
N GLN A 134 -3.65 -12.46 5.97
CA GLN A 134 -3.58 -13.63 5.09
C GLN A 134 -4.95 -13.97 4.53
#